data_AF-B4JEQ5-F1
#
_entry.id   AF-B4JEQ5-F1
#
_cell.length_a   1.000
_cell.length_b   1.000
_cell.length_c   1.000
_cell.angle_alpha   90.00
_cell.angle_beta   90.00
_cell.angle_gamma   90.00
#
_symmetry.space_group_name_H-M   'P 1'
#
loop_
_entity.id
_entity.type
_entity.pdbx_description
1 polymer ?
#
loop_
_entity_poly.entity_id
_entity_poly.type
_entity_poly.pdbx_seq_one_letter_code
_entity_poly.pdbx_strand_id
1 'polypeptide(L)'
;MFPIHCNKCSKKRDEHELHFQLTRCQHIICASCTPKATDGRICPVCNRDFKSIPITRNMPGNTANYFEDPSVFLKLYRNINKFQSEQRVSYYHNFYKQKTEMANRKLKMQGYIKLDAQLRQQNDLEKKRIEELRNYIDYHEKRTDPTNSADMFRSSRRVCRPRTPSSLSVSDTTLTTDNDDVLKKSPNLKQFKQMLSQTVKSELKKV
;
A
#
# COMPACT_ATOMS: atom_id res chain seq x y z
N MET A 1 -7.03 31.88 -31.35
CA MET A 1 -6.66 33.04 -30.51
C MET A 1 -7.89 33.90 -30.30
N PHE A 2 -8.20 34.28 -29.07
CA PHE A 2 -9.38 35.08 -28.73
C PHE A 2 -9.27 36.51 -29.33
N PRO A 3 -10.22 36.96 -30.17
CA PRO A 3 -10.16 38.30 -30.76
C PRO A 3 -10.51 39.37 -29.71
N ILE A 4 -9.50 40.14 -29.31
CA ILE A 4 -9.64 41.22 -28.33
C ILE A 4 -10.39 42.40 -28.96
N HIS A 5 -11.51 42.78 -28.36
CA HIS A 5 -12.32 43.92 -28.75
C HIS A 5 -12.94 44.59 -27.52
N CYS A 6 -13.40 45.83 -27.67
CA CYS A 6 -14.09 46.55 -26.61
C CYS A 6 -15.52 46.03 -26.47
N ASN A 7 -15.91 45.61 -25.27
CA ASN A 7 -17.26 45.12 -24.99
C ASN A 7 -18.34 46.23 -25.03
N LYS A 8 -17.95 47.52 -25.07
CA LYS A 8 -18.88 48.66 -25.19
C LYS A 8 -19.13 49.07 -26.64
N CYS A 9 -18.06 49.26 -27.42
CA CYS A 9 -18.13 49.84 -28.76
C CYS A 9 -17.71 48.87 -29.88
N SER A 10 -17.38 47.62 -29.55
CA SER A 10 -16.94 46.58 -30.49
C SER A 10 -15.69 46.90 -31.30
N LYS A 11 -14.97 48.01 -31.00
CA LYS A 11 -13.68 48.34 -31.63
C LYS A 11 -12.69 47.21 -31.34
N LYS A 12 -12.13 46.63 -32.41
CA LYS A 12 -11.08 45.61 -32.31
C LYS A 12 -9.76 46.26 -31.91
N ARG A 13 -8.88 45.47 -31.32
CA ARG A 13 -7.51 45.91 -31.07
C ARG A 13 -6.72 45.90 -32.39
N ASP A 14 -6.34 47.08 -32.86
CA ASP A 14 -5.35 47.20 -33.93
C ASP A 14 -3.95 46.99 -33.36
N GLU A 15 -3.02 46.46 -34.16
CA GLU A 15 -1.66 46.08 -33.72
C GLU A 15 -0.87 47.24 -33.10
N HIS A 16 -1.24 48.49 -33.42
CA HIS A 16 -0.57 49.71 -32.96
C HIS A 16 -1.22 50.37 -31.73
N GLU A 17 -2.46 50.00 -31.35
CA GLU A 17 -3.15 50.59 -30.19
C GLU A 17 -3.11 49.67 -28.97
N LEU A 18 -2.20 49.99 -28.03
CA LEU A 18 -1.95 49.20 -26.83
C LEU A 18 -2.97 49.40 -25.69
N HIS A 19 -3.97 50.26 -25.86
CA HIS A 19 -4.74 50.80 -24.73
C HIS A 19 -6.09 50.10 -24.51
N PHE A 20 -6.05 48.79 -24.28
CA PHE A 20 -7.21 48.03 -23.78
C PHE A 20 -7.02 47.70 -22.30
N GLN A 21 -8.12 47.75 -21.55
CA GLN A 21 -8.13 47.45 -20.13
C GLN A 21 -9.13 46.32 -19.85
N LEU A 22 -8.72 45.36 -19.04
CA LEU A 22 -9.59 44.33 -18.51
C LEU A 22 -10.09 44.78 -17.13
N THR A 23 -11.40 44.87 -16.97
CA THR A 23 -12.02 45.24 -15.69
C THR A 23 -12.16 44.04 -14.75
N ARG A 24 -12.34 44.29 -13.46
CA ARG A 24 -12.65 43.24 -12.46
C ARG A 24 -13.94 42.48 -12.76
N CYS A 25 -14.90 43.13 -13.41
CA CYS A 25 -16.12 42.48 -13.90
C CYS A 25 -15.94 41.77 -15.25
N GLN A 26 -14.68 41.55 -15.68
CA GLN A 26 -14.29 40.76 -16.85
C GLN A 26 -14.75 41.35 -18.20
N HIS A 27 -14.97 42.67 -18.27
CA HIS A 27 -15.22 43.38 -19.52
C HIS A 27 -13.92 43.98 -20.05
N ILE A 28 -13.71 43.88 -21.36
CA ILE A 28 -12.58 44.51 -22.05
C ILE A 28 -13.03 45.88 -22.56
N ILE A 29 -12.32 46.94 -22.20
CA ILE A 29 -12.68 48.32 -22.49
C ILE A 29 -11.51 49.02 -23.20
N CYS A 30 -11.76 49.66 -24.34
CA CYS A 30 -10.74 50.48 -25.02
C CYS A 30 -10.57 51.85 -24.32
N ALA A 31 -9.44 52.51 -24.56
CA ALA A 31 -9.16 53.84 -23.99
C ALA A 31 -10.28 54.87 -24.19
N SER A 32 -10.93 54.88 -25.37
CA SER A 32 -12.03 55.80 -25.67
C SER A 32 -13.28 55.55 -24.82
N CYS A 33 -13.47 54.33 -24.33
CA CYS A 33 -14.61 53.92 -23.51
C CYS A 33 -14.27 53.84 -22.02
N THR A 34 -13.01 54.04 -21.65
CA THR A 34 -12.57 54.05 -20.25
C THR A 34 -13.20 55.24 -19.53
N PRO A 35 -13.87 55.02 -18.37
CA PRO A 35 -14.46 56.10 -17.59
C PRO A 35 -13.38 57.09 -17.16
N LYS A 36 -13.64 58.39 -17.36
CA LYS A 36 -12.74 59.44 -16.86
C LYS A 36 -12.93 59.58 -15.35
N ALA A 37 -11.96 60.18 -14.67
CA ALA A 37 -12.04 60.40 -13.22
C ALA A 37 -13.29 61.19 -12.79
N THR A 38 -13.87 61.97 -13.71
CA THR A 38 -15.07 62.79 -13.55
C THR A 38 -16.38 62.01 -13.56
N ASP A 39 -16.42 60.82 -14.18
CA ASP A 39 -17.70 60.18 -14.57
C ASP A 39 -18.21 59.16 -13.52
N GLY A 40 -17.57 59.14 -12.35
CA GLY A 40 -17.67 58.02 -11.42
C GLY A 40 -16.90 56.83 -11.99
N ARG A 41 -16.08 56.18 -11.17
CA ARG A 41 -15.34 54.98 -11.60
C ARG A 41 -16.31 53.81 -11.73
N ILE A 42 -17.13 53.78 -12.78
CA ILE A 42 -18.14 52.73 -13.06
C ILE A 42 -17.91 52.08 -14.43
N CYS A 43 -18.08 50.77 -14.51
CA CYS A 43 -17.91 50.02 -15.74
C CYS A 43 -19.01 50.37 -16.74
N PRO A 44 -18.68 50.76 -17.97
CA PRO A 44 -19.68 51.21 -18.94
C PRO A 44 -20.49 50.08 -19.58
N VAL A 45 -20.28 48.83 -19.15
CA VAL A 45 -21.01 47.65 -19.65
C VAL A 45 -21.99 47.12 -18.60
N CYS A 46 -21.58 47.07 -17.32
CA CYS A 46 -22.40 46.48 -16.25
C CYS A 46 -22.61 47.39 -15.03
N ASN A 47 -22.16 48.64 -15.08
CA ASN A 47 -22.32 49.67 -14.05
C ASN A 47 -21.77 49.31 -12.65
N ARG A 48 -20.90 48.31 -12.55
CA ARG A 48 -20.15 47.98 -11.31
C ARG A 48 -18.89 48.84 -11.18
N ASP A 49 -18.32 48.90 -9.98
CA ASP A 49 -17.06 49.61 -9.70
C ASP A 49 -15.97 49.31 -10.75
N PHE A 50 -15.44 50.38 -11.33
CA PHE A 50 -14.39 50.33 -12.33
C PHE A 50 -13.02 50.24 -11.65
N LYS A 51 -12.55 49.00 -11.58
CA LYS A 51 -11.14 48.68 -11.33
C LYS A 51 -10.67 47.84 -12.51
N SER A 52 -9.58 48.25 -13.13
CA SER A 52 -9.07 47.62 -14.34
C SER A 52 -7.56 47.46 -14.29
N ILE A 53 -7.07 46.56 -15.14
CA ILE A 53 -5.65 46.36 -15.41
C ILE A 53 -5.43 46.44 -16.92
N PRO A 54 -4.31 47.01 -17.37
CA PRO A 54 -4.03 47.13 -18.80
C PRO A 54 -3.70 45.76 -19.40
N ILE A 55 -4.22 45.50 -20.60
CA ILE A 55 -3.95 44.27 -21.35
C ILE A 55 -2.59 44.37 -22.04
N THR A 56 -1.54 43.98 -21.33
CA THR A 56 -0.15 44.01 -21.79
C THR A 56 0.51 42.63 -21.68
N ARG A 57 1.73 42.49 -22.23
CA ARG A 57 2.54 41.27 -22.07
C ARG A 57 2.95 41.01 -20.61
N ASN A 58 2.93 42.05 -19.77
CA ASN A 58 3.36 42.00 -18.37
C ASN A 58 2.18 41.88 -17.40
N MET A 59 1.03 41.33 -17.85
CA MET A 59 -0.10 41.06 -16.96
C MET A 59 0.23 39.97 -15.94
N PRO A 60 -0.40 39.98 -14.75
CA PRO A 60 -0.31 38.86 -13.82
C PRO A 60 -0.72 37.55 -14.48
N GLY A 61 0.01 36.46 -14.22
CA GLY A 61 -0.19 35.17 -14.89
C GLY A 61 -1.63 34.66 -14.82
N ASN A 62 -2.28 34.77 -13.66
CA ASN A 62 -3.69 34.37 -13.48
C ASN A 62 -4.65 35.13 -14.42
N THR A 63 -4.33 36.37 -14.75
CA THR A 63 -5.11 37.16 -15.70
C THR A 63 -4.72 36.85 -17.15
N ALA A 64 -3.43 36.70 -17.42
CA ALA A 64 -2.94 36.32 -18.75
C ALA A 64 -3.55 34.99 -19.23
N ASN A 65 -3.78 34.06 -18.30
CA ASN A 65 -4.44 32.77 -18.57
C ASN A 65 -5.83 32.88 -19.23
N TYR A 66 -6.57 33.98 -19.06
CA TYR A 66 -7.86 34.19 -19.75
C TYR A 66 -7.70 34.38 -21.27
N PHE A 67 -6.51 34.74 -21.74
CA PHE A 67 -6.21 34.98 -23.15
C PHE A 67 -5.47 33.81 -23.80
N GLU A 68 -5.07 32.81 -23.00
CA GLU A 68 -4.41 31.60 -23.47
C GLU A 68 -5.40 30.61 -24.12
N ASP A 69 -4.88 29.69 -24.91
CA ASP A 69 -5.69 28.61 -25.50
C ASP A 69 -6.19 27.65 -24.38
N PRO A 70 -7.51 27.46 -24.22
CA PRO A 70 -8.06 26.56 -23.21
C PRO A 70 -7.55 25.11 -23.35
N SER A 71 -7.12 24.71 -24.55
CA SER A 71 -6.55 23.39 -24.83
C SER A 71 -5.29 23.11 -24.01
N VAL A 72 -4.50 24.14 -23.69
CA VAL A 72 -3.29 24.02 -22.87
C VAL A 72 -3.64 23.59 -21.45
N PHE A 73 -4.62 24.26 -20.83
CA PHE A 73 -5.09 23.90 -19.50
C PHE A 73 -5.74 22.51 -19.51
N LEU A 74 -6.55 22.19 -20.52
CA LEU A 74 -7.16 20.87 -20.63
C LEU A 74 -6.10 19.75 -20.69
N LYS A 75 -5.02 19.95 -21.46
CA LYS A 75 -3.90 19.00 -21.52
C LYS A 75 -3.20 18.88 -20.17
N LEU A 76 -2.97 20.01 -19.48
CA LEU A 76 -2.40 20.01 -18.13
C LEU A 76 -3.28 19.21 -17.15
N TYR A 77 -4.59 19.47 -17.11
CA TYR A 77 -5.52 18.74 -16.25
C TYR A 77 -5.54 17.24 -16.54
N ARG A 78 -5.52 16.84 -17.83
CA ARG A 78 -5.42 15.42 -18.21
C ARG A 78 -4.14 14.76 -17.69
N ASN A 79 -3.00 15.45 -17.80
CA ASN A 79 -1.72 14.93 -17.31
C ASN A 79 -1.71 14.79 -15.78
N ILE A 80 -2.21 15.81 -15.06
CA ILE A 80 -2.33 15.77 -13.60
C ILE A 80 -3.22 14.60 -13.18
N ASN A 81 -4.38 14.45 -13.82
CA ASN A 81 -5.32 13.37 -13.49
C ASN A 81 -4.73 11.98 -13.75
N LYS A 82 -4.00 11.82 -14.86
CA LYS A 82 -3.29 10.57 -15.19
C LYS A 82 -2.28 10.23 -14.09
N PHE A 83 -1.41 11.18 -13.75
CA PHE A 83 -0.41 11.00 -12.70
C PHE A 83 -1.05 10.61 -11.37
N GLN A 84 -2.05 11.37 -10.91
CA GLN A 84 -2.73 11.09 -9.63
C GLN A 84 -3.42 9.72 -9.63
N SER A 85 -3.97 9.29 -10.76
CA SER A 85 -4.61 7.98 -10.90
C SER A 85 -3.59 6.85 -10.84
N GLU A 86 -2.44 6.98 -11.52
CA GLU A 86 -1.34 6.02 -11.45
C GLU A 86 -0.76 5.92 -10.03
N GLN A 87 -0.58 7.04 -9.33
CA GLN A 87 -0.12 7.05 -7.94
C GLN A 87 -1.12 6.35 -7.00
N ARG A 88 -2.43 6.58 -7.16
CA ARG A 88 -3.46 5.88 -6.39
C ARG A 88 -3.39 4.36 -6.60
N VAL A 89 -3.29 3.92 -7.85
CA VAL A 89 -3.19 2.49 -8.18
C VAL A 89 -1.95 1.87 -7.53
N SER A 90 -0.78 2.51 -7.68
CA SER A 90 0.48 2.05 -7.08
C SER A 90 0.39 1.95 -5.55
N TYR A 91 -0.14 2.99 -4.90
CA TYR A 91 -0.32 3.01 -3.45
C TYR A 91 -1.20 1.84 -2.97
N TYR A 92 -2.39 1.67 -3.54
CA TYR A 92 -3.30 0.60 -3.11
C TYR A 92 -2.74 -0.79 -3.40
N HIS A 93 -2.07 -0.98 -4.55
CA HIS A 93 -1.41 -2.23 -4.86
C HIS A 93 -0.41 -2.63 -3.77
N ASN A 94 0.49 -1.69 -3.41
CA ASN A 94 1.51 -1.92 -2.39
C ASN A 94 0.90 -2.13 -1.00
N PHE A 95 -0.13 -1.34 -0.65
CA PHE A 95 -0.84 -1.48 0.61
C PHE A 95 -1.44 -2.88 0.79
N TYR A 96 -2.17 -3.37 -0.22
CA TYR A 96 -2.78 -4.69 -0.15
C TYR A 96 -1.75 -5.82 -0.17
N LYS A 97 -0.68 -5.68 -0.98
CA LYS A 97 0.43 -6.63 -1.00
C LYS A 97 1.05 -6.76 0.40
N GLN A 98 1.42 -5.64 1.03
CA GLN A 98 1.99 -5.64 2.38
C GLN A 98 1.03 -6.24 3.41
N LYS A 99 -0.27 -5.92 3.32
CA LYS A 99 -1.28 -6.50 4.21
C LYS A 99 -1.34 -8.02 4.12
N THR A 100 -1.29 -8.57 2.90
CA THR A 100 -1.27 -10.03 2.68
C THR A 100 0.03 -10.67 3.16
N GLU A 101 1.18 -10.04 2.89
CA GLU A 101 2.48 -10.53 3.35
C GLU A 101 2.58 -10.53 4.88
N MET A 102 2.07 -9.50 5.54
CA MET A 102 2.04 -9.42 7.00
C MET A 102 1.18 -10.54 7.60
N ALA A 103 0.01 -10.82 7.02
CA ALA A 103 -0.83 -11.94 7.46
C ALA A 103 -0.11 -13.29 7.30
N ASN A 104 0.57 -13.50 6.18
CA ASN A 104 1.36 -14.71 5.93
C ASN A 104 2.55 -14.85 6.90
N ARG A 105 3.27 -13.75 7.16
CA ARG A 105 4.37 -13.73 8.16
C ARG A 105 3.86 -14.06 9.56
N LYS A 106 2.69 -13.52 9.95
CA LYS A 106 2.05 -13.83 11.24
C LYS A 106 1.70 -15.31 11.35
N LEU A 107 1.13 -15.90 10.30
CA LEU A 107 0.80 -17.32 10.27
C LEU A 107 2.04 -18.21 10.38
N LYS A 108 3.10 -17.90 9.61
CA LYS A 108 4.38 -18.62 9.68
C LYS A 108 4.99 -18.54 11.09
N MET A 109 4.97 -17.36 11.70
CA MET A 109 5.47 -17.14 13.05
C MET A 109 4.71 -18.01 14.08
N GLN A 110 3.38 -18.10 13.98
CA GLN A 110 2.60 -18.99 14.84
C GLN A 110 2.97 -20.47 14.64
N GLY A 111 3.28 -20.88 13.40
CA GLY A 111 3.80 -22.21 13.11
C GLY A 111 5.14 -22.48 13.81
N TYR A 112 6.09 -21.54 13.73
CA TYR A 112 7.39 -21.67 14.39
C TYR A 112 7.28 -21.74 15.91
N ILE A 113 6.38 -20.96 16.52
CA ILE A 113 6.13 -21.03 17.97
C ILE A 113 5.64 -22.42 18.40
N LYS A 114 4.73 -23.02 17.64
CA LYS A 114 4.25 -24.39 17.92
C LYS A 114 5.35 -25.43 17.77
N LEU A 115 6.17 -25.31 16.72
CA LEU A 115 7.28 -26.22 16.46
C LEU A 115 8.35 -26.11 17.56
N ASP A 116 8.69 -24.91 18.00
CA ASP A 116 9.63 -24.68 19.11
C ASP A 116 9.11 -25.31 20.42
N ALA A 117 7.82 -25.16 20.73
CA ALA A 117 7.21 -25.80 21.89
C ALA A 117 7.29 -27.34 21.83
N GLN A 118 7.04 -27.94 20.66
CA GLN A 118 7.17 -29.40 20.46
C GLN A 118 8.61 -29.87 20.62
N LEU A 119 9.59 -29.16 20.03
CA LEU A 119 11.00 -29.49 20.16
C LEU A 119 11.50 -29.38 21.59
N ARG A 120 11.04 -28.38 22.35
CA ARG A 120 11.34 -28.26 23.78
C ARG A 120 10.79 -29.44 24.57
N GLN A 121 9.53 -29.81 24.32
CA GLN A 121 8.91 -30.96 24.96
C GLN A 121 9.69 -32.26 24.68
N GLN A 122 10.08 -32.50 23.42
CA GLN A 122 10.89 -33.67 23.07
C GLN A 122 12.26 -33.66 23.73
N ASN A 123 12.94 -32.50 23.76
CA ASN A 123 14.21 -32.36 24.46
C ASN A 123 14.09 -32.67 25.95
N ASP A 124 13.02 -32.22 26.60
CA ASP A 124 12.80 -32.48 28.03
C ASP A 124 12.53 -33.97 28.30
N LEU A 125 11.81 -34.65 27.40
CA LEU A 125 11.60 -36.11 27.49
C LEU A 125 12.90 -36.88 27.29
N GLU A 126 13.69 -36.53 26.28
CA GLU A 126 14.98 -37.19 26.01
C GLU A 126 16.00 -36.93 27.13
N LYS A 127 16.00 -35.73 27.73
CA LYS A 127 16.83 -35.45 28.92
C LYS A 127 16.48 -36.37 30.09
N LYS A 128 15.20 -36.57 30.39
CA LYS A 128 14.74 -37.51 31.43
C LYS A 128 15.16 -38.94 31.10
N ARG A 129 15.01 -39.36 29.83
CA ARG A 129 15.43 -40.69 29.38
C ARG A 129 16.94 -40.92 29.54
N ILE A 130 17.75 -39.91 29.20
CA ILE A 130 19.20 -39.96 29.41
C ILE A 130 19.54 -40.10 30.90
N GLU A 131 18.83 -39.37 31.77
CA GLU A 131 19.02 -39.46 33.21
C GLU A 131 18.64 -40.85 33.76
N GLU A 132 17.52 -41.41 33.34
CA GLU A 132 17.11 -42.79 33.69
C GLU A 132 18.15 -43.82 33.25
N LEU A 133 18.66 -43.70 32.02
CA LEU A 133 19.70 -44.60 31.50
C LEU A 133 21.02 -44.46 32.27
N ARG A 134 21.41 -43.23 32.64
CA ARG A 134 22.60 -43.00 33.49
C ARG A 134 22.45 -43.66 34.85
N ASN A 135 21.28 -43.51 35.49
CA ASN A 135 21.00 -44.14 36.78
C ASN A 135 21.01 -45.68 36.68
N TYR A 136 20.50 -46.24 35.57
CA TYR A 136 20.55 -47.68 35.31
C TYR A 136 21.99 -48.20 35.15
N ILE A 137 22.83 -47.48 34.41
CA ILE A 137 24.25 -47.83 34.22
C ILE A 137 24.97 -47.82 35.58
N ASP A 138 24.85 -46.73 36.34
CA ASP A 138 25.47 -46.59 37.67
C ASP A 138 25.03 -47.70 38.65
N TYR A 139 23.75 -48.06 38.64
CA TYR A 139 23.23 -49.17 39.45
C TYR A 139 23.88 -50.51 39.10
N HIS A 140 24.08 -50.80 37.82
CA HIS A 140 24.67 -52.06 37.38
C HIS A 140 26.19 -52.10 37.55
N GLU A 141 26.88 -50.99 37.31
CA GLU A 141 28.33 -50.87 37.55
C GLU A 141 28.68 -51.17 39.02
N LYS A 142 27.92 -50.61 39.97
CA LYS A 142 28.06 -50.87 41.42
C LYS A 142 27.83 -52.33 41.83
N ARG A 143 27.11 -53.13 41.02
CA ARG A 143 26.86 -54.56 41.30
C ARG A 143 27.88 -55.48 40.65
N THR A 144 28.59 -55.01 39.63
CA THR A 144 29.63 -55.77 38.93
C THR A 144 31.04 -55.57 39.48
N ASP A 145 31.22 -54.75 40.52
CA ASP A 145 32.49 -54.66 41.26
C ASP A 145 32.89 -56.02 41.85
N PRO A 146 33.93 -56.70 41.32
CA PRO A 146 34.38 -57.99 41.79
C PRO A 146 35.47 -57.81 42.85
N THR A 147 35.17 -57.07 43.91
CA THR A 147 36.09 -56.86 45.03
C THR A 147 35.42 -57.23 46.35
N ASN A 148 34.90 -58.47 46.42
CA ASN A 148 34.89 -59.36 47.59
C ASN A 148 33.87 -60.49 47.40
N SER A 149 34.31 -61.61 46.82
CA SER A 149 33.90 -62.96 47.25
C SER A 149 34.65 -64.01 46.46
N ALA A 150 35.88 -64.30 46.91
CA ALA A 150 36.27 -65.69 47.01
C ALA A 150 35.30 -66.32 48.03
N ASP A 151 34.21 -66.93 47.57
CA ASP A 151 33.60 -68.14 48.13
C ASP A 151 32.28 -68.48 47.41
N MET A 152 32.40 -69.47 46.52
CA MET A 152 31.65 -70.72 46.53
C MET A 152 30.14 -70.75 46.95
N PHE A 153 29.36 -71.30 46.00
CA PHE A 153 28.11 -72.09 46.10
C PHE A 153 26.70 -71.45 46.14
N ARG A 154 25.94 -71.82 45.10
CA ARG A 154 24.52 -72.24 45.04
C ARG A 154 23.43 -71.29 45.57
N SER A 155 22.59 -70.80 44.65
CA SER A 155 21.17 -71.21 44.64
C SER A 155 20.41 -70.69 43.42
N SER A 156 19.65 -71.60 42.81
CA SER A 156 18.57 -71.29 41.86
C SER A 156 17.58 -70.32 42.48
N ARG A 157 17.48 -69.10 41.96
CA ARG A 157 16.23 -68.33 42.00
C ARG A 157 15.99 -67.72 40.63
N ARG A 158 14.88 -68.16 40.02
CA ARG A 158 14.30 -67.57 38.80
C ARG A 158 13.96 -66.11 39.12
N VAL A 159 14.81 -65.17 38.71
CA VAL A 159 14.48 -63.75 38.77
C VAL A 159 13.73 -63.41 37.49
N CYS A 160 12.47 -62.98 37.63
CA CYS A 160 11.63 -62.49 36.55
C CYS A 160 12.37 -61.38 35.79
N ARG A 161 12.63 -61.64 34.51
CA ARG A 161 13.19 -60.69 33.56
C ARG A 161 12.17 -59.59 33.30
N PRO A 162 12.44 -58.31 33.61
CA PRO A 162 11.57 -57.22 33.19
C PRO A 162 11.57 -57.13 31.66
N ARG A 163 10.37 -56.95 31.07
CA ARG A 163 10.17 -56.86 29.63
C ARG A 163 10.85 -55.61 29.07
N THR A 164 11.60 -55.76 27.99
CA THR A 164 12.10 -54.65 27.16
C THR A 164 10.92 -53.83 26.60
N PRO A 165 10.97 -52.48 26.62
CA PRO A 165 9.92 -51.67 26.01
C PRO A 165 9.99 -51.81 24.49
N SER A 166 8.87 -52.14 23.86
CA SER A 166 8.76 -52.24 22.40
C SER A 166 8.89 -50.87 21.75
N SER A 167 9.78 -50.77 20.76
CA SER A 167 9.90 -49.62 19.87
C SER A 167 8.67 -49.54 18.96
N LEU A 168 7.67 -48.73 19.34
CA LEU A 168 6.65 -48.31 18.38
C LEU A 168 7.28 -47.28 17.46
N SER A 169 7.49 -47.74 16.23
CA SER A 169 7.69 -46.97 15.01
C SER A 169 6.88 -45.67 15.03
N VAL A 170 7.58 -44.53 15.06
CA VAL A 170 6.99 -43.25 14.70
C VAL A 170 7.35 -43.01 13.25
N SER A 171 6.32 -43.10 12.42
CA SER A 171 6.36 -42.93 10.98
C SER A 171 6.88 -41.56 10.54
N ASP A 172 7.70 -41.61 9.50
CA ASP A 172 8.09 -40.51 8.61
C ASP A 172 6.92 -39.55 8.34
N THR A 173 7.11 -38.27 8.62
CA THR A 173 6.33 -37.19 8.00
C THR A 173 7.24 -36.43 7.04
N THR A 174 7.34 -36.98 5.82
CA THR A 174 7.78 -36.23 4.64
C THR A 174 6.78 -35.12 4.35
N LEU A 175 7.24 -33.86 4.44
CA LEU A 175 6.51 -32.71 3.94
C LEU A 175 6.64 -32.68 2.42
N THR A 176 5.59 -33.09 1.71
CA THR A 176 5.40 -32.81 0.28
C THR A 176 5.26 -31.31 0.06
N THR A 177 6.23 -30.72 -0.64
CA THR A 177 6.19 -29.34 -1.13
C THR A 177 5.37 -29.27 -2.41
N ASP A 178 4.04 -29.31 -2.30
CA ASP A 178 3.15 -29.00 -3.44
C ASP A 178 2.06 -28.06 -2.93
N ASN A 179 2.28 -26.76 -3.03
CA ASN A 179 1.24 -25.75 -2.77
C ASN A 179 1.40 -24.50 -3.66
N ASP A 180 1.75 -24.71 -4.93
CA ASP A 180 1.72 -23.64 -5.94
C ASP A 180 0.31 -23.37 -6.50
N ASP A 181 -0.71 -24.15 -6.13
CA ASP A 181 -2.05 -24.05 -6.75
C ASP A 181 -3.05 -23.15 -6.00
N VAL A 182 -2.68 -22.60 -4.83
CA VAL A 182 -3.59 -21.72 -4.05
C VAL A 182 -3.63 -20.29 -4.59
N LEU A 183 -2.72 -19.90 -5.47
CA LEU A 183 -2.65 -18.53 -6.02
C LEU A 183 -3.77 -18.22 -7.03
N LYS A 184 -4.45 -19.24 -7.59
CA LYS A 184 -5.44 -19.05 -8.68
C LYS A 184 -6.89 -18.84 -8.22
N LYS A 185 -7.22 -19.00 -6.94
CA LYS A 185 -8.61 -18.89 -6.44
C LYS A 185 -8.77 -17.94 -5.24
N SER A 186 -8.01 -16.85 -5.18
CA SER A 186 -8.26 -15.83 -4.14
C SER A 186 -9.55 -15.03 -4.44
N PRO A 187 -10.57 -15.06 -3.57
CA PRO A 187 -11.80 -14.28 -3.73
C PRO A 187 -11.54 -12.76 -3.76
N ASN A 188 -10.38 -12.31 -3.27
CA ASN A 188 -9.99 -10.91 -3.23
C ASN A 188 -9.62 -10.32 -4.61
N LEU A 189 -9.21 -11.14 -5.58
CA LEU A 189 -8.93 -10.65 -6.93
C LEU A 189 -10.23 -10.28 -7.68
N LYS A 190 -11.33 -10.99 -7.39
CA LYS A 190 -12.67 -10.65 -7.89
C LYS A 190 -13.16 -9.34 -7.26
N GLN A 191 -12.96 -9.16 -5.96
CA GLN A 191 -13.36 -7.94 -5.25
C GLN A 191 -12.58 -6.70 -5.74
N PHE A 192 -11.28 -6.85 -6.02
CA PHE A 192 -10.46 -5.78 -6.61
C PHE A 192 -10.91 -5.42 -8.03
N LYS A 193 -11.18 -6.40 -8.90
CA LYS A 193 -11.73 -6.15 -10.25
C LYS A 193 -13.11 -5.49 -10.19
N GLN A 194 -13.94 -5.86 -9.23
CA GLN A 194 -15.27 -5.28 -9.03
C GLN A 194 -15.19 -3.82 -8.57
N MET A 195 -14.29 -3.49 -7.64
CA MET A 195 -14.05 -2.11 -7.20
C MET A 195 -13.52 -1.19 -8.32
N LEU A 196 -12.59 -1.69 -9.14
CA LEU A 196 -12.08 -0.95 -10.30
C LEU A 196 -13.19 -0.70 -11.34
N SER A 197 -14.07 -1.68 -11.56
CA SER A 197 -15.19 -1.53 -12.49
C SER A 197 -16.24 -0.52 -12.03
N GLN A 198 -16.41 -0.34 -10.72
CA GLN A 198 -17.38 0.59 -10.14
C GLN A 198 -16.87 2.04 -10.14
N THR A 199 -15.56 2.24 -9.95
CA THR A 199 -14.93 3.57 -10.01
C THR A 199 -14.90 4.11 -11.44
N VAL A 200 -14.67 3.27 -12.45
CA VAL A 200 -14.71 3.71 -13.86
C VAL A 200 -16.13 4.04 -14.33
N LYS A 201 -17.14 3.29 -13.87
CA LYS A 201 -18.56 3.55 -14.21
C LYS A 201 -19.16 4.78 -13.54
N SER A 202 -18.68 5.17 -12.35
CA SER A 202 -19.17 6.35 -11.65
C SER A 202 -18.59 7.66 -12.19
N GLU A 203 -17.41 7.63 -12.81
CA GLU A 203 -16.82 8.80 -13.48
C GLU A 203 -17.43 9.05 -14.88
N LEU A 204 -17.86 7.99 -15.59
CA LEU A 204 -18.54 8.13 -16.90
C LEU A 204 -19.99 8.61 -16.82
N LYS A 205 -20.64 8.55 -15.65
CA LYS A 205 -22.03 9.04 -15.43
C LYS A 205 -22.11 10.50 -14.97
N LYS A 206 -20.97 11.18 -14.81
CA LYS A 206 -20.88 12.58 -14.35
C LYS A 206 -20.49 13.56 -15.47
N VAL A 207 -20.42 13.07 -16.71
CA VAL A 207 -20.27 13.85 -17.95
C VAL A 207 -21.58 13.77 -18.71
#